data_AF-A0AA97A6X3-F1
#
_entry.id   AF-A0AA97A6X3-F1
#
_cell.length_a   1.000
_cell.length_b   1.000
_cell.length_c   1.000
_cell.angle_alpha   90.00
_cell.angle_beta   90.00
_cell.angle_gamma   90.00
#
_symmetry.space_group_name_H-M   'P 1'
#
loop_
_entity.id
_entity.type
_entity.pdbx_description
1 polymer ?
#
loop_
_entity_poly.entity_id
_entity_poly.type
_entity_poly.pdbx_seq_one_letter_code
_entity_poly.pdbx_strand_id
1 'polypeptide(L)'
;MFDFTFPKYGLGRYDVENAQKKIDKQKDFQKNSIFVTSNGTCKSLLDVSTSANISERYYAQLVNKVNTLQQAMTNLNLMPVFLTITLDGWLHDFYNGDYSRYDDDLLSKLPENDKYGYLATKAFNHQTFDVHDLYMVLRWQWDRFCSTRTFRKMRKETKIGYLFAVEPHLSGVPHAHVLLYVPHSYLYPLQAEFEKIFNAKRNTTQDDERLTPEQIFNGETNGFQWTLTNPVGYVLKYVTKSFMDIKNQTQIDELQAWYIKHRIVRFTTSHTLIPQWVYNKVYPLENDWLYLSDLNLNAMCTWSAEDDYFIFEDENSGKTLQYEKGLYQYFQNGSLVHEFGEFKEKENIKSSRVDYKPMLRSNREINYNYKKSPLNFGDWELLSYYNALDINVCGRTHYILIQNECIKRDLVNGAIQSLNECRAFTDGIDELGEYLDNKKMFSEFEAHHDGVEF
;
A
#
# COMPACT_ATOMS: atom_id res chain seq x y z
N MET A 1 41.04 -0.43 -11.17
CA MET A 1 40.26 -1.34 -12.03
C MET A 1 38.81 -1.18 -11.59
N PHE A 2 38.02 -0.36 -12.30
CA PHE A 2 36.61 -0.20 -11.98
C PHE A 2 35.90 -1.44 -12.51
N ASP A 3 35.41 -2.26 -11.60
CA ASP A 3 34.60 -3.42 -11.95
C ASP A 3 33.23 -2.88 -12.42
N PHE A 4 33.05 -2.83 -13.75
CA PHE A 4 31.76 -2.52 -14.37
C PHE A 4 30.85 -3.75 -14.26
N THR A 5 30.53 -4.15 -13.04
CA THR A 5 29.43 -5.08 -12.80
C THR A 5 28.15 -4.33 -13.14
N PHE A 6 27.44 -4.80 -14.17
CA PHE A 6 26.13 -4.26 -14.51
C PHE A 6 25.23 -4.28 -13.27
N PRO A 7 24.50 -3.19 -12.98
CA PRO A 7 23.65 -3.10 -11.79
C PRO A 7 22.57 -4.18 -11.83
N LYS A 8 22.70 -5.18 -10.94
CA LYS A 8 21.73 -6.26 -10.81
C LYS A 8 20.42 -5.69 -10.27
N TYR A 9 19.30 -6.05 -10.88
CA TYR A 9 17.96 -5.56 -10.52
C TYR A 9 17.81 -4.03 -10.59
N GLY A 10 18.63 -3.35 -11.40
CA GLY A 10 18.62 -1.89 -11.50
C GLY A 10 19.16 -1.17 -10.25
N LEU A 11 19.92 -1.87 -9.39
CA LEU A 11 20.52 -1.29 -8.20
C LEU A 11 21.99 -0.96 -8.39
N GLY A 12 22.37 0.27 -8.02
CA GLY A 12 23.77 0.64 -7.90
C GLY A 12 24.35 0.25 -6.54
N ARG A 13 25.68 0.28 -6.43
CA ARG A 13 26.40 0.05 -5.15
C ARG A 13 25.88 0.93 -4.00
N TYR A 14 25.58 2.19 -4.30
CA TYR A 14 25.02 3.14 -3.33
C TYR A 14 23.68 2.69 -2.75
N ASP A 15 22.83 2.04 -3.55
CA ASP A 15 21.53 1.55 -3.11
C ASP A 15 21.68 0.42 -2.10
N VAL A 16 22.58 -0.53 -2.40
CA VAL A 16 22.88 -1.67 -1.53
C VAL A 16 23.49 -1.18 -0.21
N GLU A 17 24.48 -0.29 -0.27
CA GLU A 17 25.10 0.29 0.92
C GLU A 17 24.09 1.06 1.81
N ASN A 18 23.17 1.79 1.20
CA ASN A 18 22.12 2.49 1.94
C ASN A 18 21.10 1.52 2.56
N ALA A 19 20.73 0.46 1.85
CA ALA A 19 19.84 -0.56 2.38
C ALA A 19 20.51 -1.30 3.56
N GLN A 20 21.80 -1.62 3.45
CA GLN A 20 22.58 -2.21 4.55
C GLN A 20 22.60 -1.28 5.78
N LYS A 21 22.96 0.00 5.60
CA LYS A 21 22.98 0.99 6.70
C LYS A 21 21.64 1.11 7.42
N LYS A 22 20.51 0.96 6.71
CA LYS A 22 19.17 0.96 7.31
C LYS A 22 18.96 -0.28 8.20
N ILE A 23 19.37 -1.46 7.72
CA ILE A 23 19.27 -2.71 8.47
C ILE A 23 20.18 -2.68 9.70
N ASP A 24 21.42 -2.22 9.55
CA ASP A 24 22.38 -2.12 10.66
C ASP A 24 21.84 -1.21 11.77
N LYS A 25 21.35 -0.01 11.43
CA LYS A 25 20.72 0.91 12.39
C LYS A 25 19.51 0.27 13.09
N GLN A 26 18.68 -0.46 12.36
CA GLN A 26 17.53 -1.16 12.94
C GLN A 26 17.97 -2.27 13.90
N LYS A 27 18.99 -3.05 13.51
CA LYS A 27 19.55 -4.14 14.32
C LYS A 27 20.18 -3.60 15.59
N ASP A 28 20.98 -2.53 15.50
CA ASP A 28 21.64 -1.88 16.63
C ASP A 28 20.61 -1.31 17.61
N PHE A 29 19.59 -0.62 17.10
CA PHE A 29 18.50 -0.13 17.94
C PHE A 29 17.79 -1.28 18.69
N GLN A 30 17.42 -2.35 17.98
CA GLN A 30 16.71 -3.48 18.59
C GLN A 30 17.55 -4.25 19.60
N LYS A 31 18.85 -4.40 19.33
CA LYS A 31 19.79 -5.09 20.23
C LYS A 31 20.04 -4.29 21.51
N ASN A 32 20.17 -2.97 21.40
CA ASN A 32 20.46 -2.08 22.54
C ASN A 32 19.21 -1.67 23.34
N SER A 33 18.01 -1.92 22.80
CA SER A 33 16.75 -1.66 23.49
C SER A 33 16.39 -2.86 24.37
N ILE A 34 16.71 -2.78 25.65
CA ILE A 34 16.57 -3.86 26.63
C ILE A 34 15.35 -3.63 27.53
N PHE A 35 14.65 -4.71 27.86
CA PHE A 35 13.55 -4.75 28.82
C PHE A 35 13.63 -6.00 29.70
N VAL A 36 12.96 -5.97 30.85
CA VAL A 36 12.87 -7.11 31.77
C VAL A 36 11.46 -7.68 31.68
N THR A 37 11.34 -8.99 31.46
CA THR A 37 10.05 -9.69 31.46
C THR A 37 9.53 -9.89 32.88
N SER A 38 8.25 -10.21 33.04
CA SER A 38 7.61 -10.42 34.35
C SER A 38 8.28 -11.51 35.22
N ASN A 39 8.95 -12.47 34.59
CA ASN A 39 9.74 -13.51 35.28
C ASN A 39 11.21 -13.10 35.57
N GLY A 40 11.56 -11.82 35.40
CA GLY A 40 12.90 -11.29 35.67
C GLY A 40 13.95 -11.53 34.57
N THR A 41 13.57 -12.12 33.43
CA THR A 41 14.51 -12.34 32.32
C THR A 41 14.79 -11.02 31.58
N CYS A 42 16.06 -10.67 31.42
CA CYS A 42 16.48 -9.55 30.60
C CYS A 42 16.45 -9.94 29.11
N LYS A 43 15.73 -9.21 28.28
CA LYS A 43 15.62 -9.43 26.83
C LYS A 43 15.79 -8.12 26.07
N SER A 44 16.28 -8.20 24.84
CA SER A 44 16.30 -7.09 23.88
C SER A 44 15.07 -7.13 22.97
N LEU A 45 14.76 -6.01 22.30
CA LEU A 45 13.75 -6.00 21.24
C LEU A 45 14.13 -6.94 20.09
N LEU A 46 15.42 -7.18 19.86
CA LEU A 46 15.88 -8.14 18.85
C LEU A 46 15.44 -9.57 19.22
N ASP A 47 15.49 -9.93 20.50
CA ASP A 47 15.07 -11.25 20.99
C ASP A 47 13.58 -11.52 20.79
N VAL A 48 12.75 -10.50 20.58
CA VAL A 48 11.31 -10.63 20.31
C VAL A 48 10.92 -10.14 18.91
N SER A 49 11.91 -9.79 18.08
CA SER A 49 11.70 -9.28 16.74
C SER A 49 11.11 -10.35 15.83
N THR A 50 10.24 -9.93 14.92
CA THR A 50 9.73 -10.74 13.80
C THR A 50 10.12 -10.11 12.46
N SER A 51 11.22 -9.35 12.43
CA SER A 51 11.70 -8.74 11.20
C SER A 51 12.36 -9.76 10.27
N ALA A 52 11.94 -9.75 9.01
CA ALA A 52 12.45 -10.61 7.93
C ALA A 52 13.96 -10.52 7.67
N ASN A 53 14.63 -9.43 8.08
CA ASN A 53 16.03 -9.19 7.74
C ASN A 53 17.00 -9.37 8.92
N ILE A 54 16.50 -9.50 10.14
CA ILE A 54 17.34 -9.50 11.35
C ILE A 54 16.91 -10.54 12.39
N SER A 55 15.69 -11.10 12.29
CA SER A 55 15.18 -12.09 13.24
C SER A 55 15.26 -13.51 12.69
N GLU A 56 15.87 -14.40 13.46
CA GLU A 56 15.85 -15.84 13.18
C GLU A 56 14.44 -16.45 13.30
N ARG A 57 13.56 -15.84 14.10
CA ARG A 57 12.19 -16.35 14.34
C ARG A 57 11.30 -16.24 13.11
N TYR A 58 11.53 -15.22 12.29
CA TYR A 58 10.69 -14.93 11.14
C TYR A 58 10.67 -16.11 10.16
N TYR A 59 11.82 -16.72 9.90
CA TYR A 59 11.92 -17.84 8.96
C TYR A 59 11.16 -19.08 9.46
N ALA A 60 11.33 -19.44 10.73
CA ALA A 60 10.60 -20.56 11.33
C ALA A 60 9.07 -20.34 11.27
N GLN A 61 8.60 -19.13 11.59
CA GLN A 61 7.18 -18.79 11.51
C GLN A 61 6.66 -18.84 10.07
N LEU A 62 7.45 -18.37 9.10
CA LEU A 62 7.09 -18.39 7.69
C LEU A 62 6.93 -19.81 7.15
N VAL A 63 7.89 -20.69 7.46
CA VAL A 63 7.82 -22.11 7.07
C VAL A 63 6.60 -22.78 7.71
N ASN A 64 6.35 -22.54 9.01
CA ASN A 64 5.17 -23.07 9.70
C ASN A 64 3.88 -22.60 9.01
N LYS A 65 3.77 -21.31 8.68
CA LYS A 65 2.63 -20.72 7.99
C LYS A 65 2.36 -21.35 6.62
N VAL A 66 3.41 -21.54 5.82
CA VAL A 66 3.30 -22.09 4.46
C VAL A 66 2.86 -23.55 4.51
N ASN A 67 3.47 -24.35 5.39
CA ASN A 67 3.12 -25.75 5.57
C ASN A 67 1.68 -25.89 6.09
N THR A 68 1.30 -25.04 7.05
CA THR A 68 -0.07 -24.99 7.58
C THR A 68 -1.09 -24.69 6.48
N LEU A 69 -0.83 -23.68 5.63
CA LEU A 69 -1.73 -23.38 4.52
C LEU A 69 -1.85 -24.55 3.56
N GLN A 70 -0.73 -25.16 3.17
CA GLN A 70 -0.74 -26.31 2.27
C GLN A 70 -1.60 -27.43 2.84
N GLN A 71 -1.36 -27.82 4.10
CA GLN A 71 -2.10 -28.89 4.73
C GLN A 71 -3.59 -28.57 4.83
N ALA A 72 -3.95 -27.35 5.23
CA ALA A 72 -5.34 -26.91 5.28
C ALA A 72 -6.03 -26.99 3.91
N MET A 73 -5.33 -26.62 2.83
CA MET A 73 -5.89 -26.66 1.48
C MET A 73 -5.98 -28.09 0.92
N THR A 74 -4.98 -28.94 1.21
CA THR A 74 -4.99 -30.36 0.86
C THR A 74 -6.14 -31.09 1.57
N ASN A 75 -6.40 -30.79 2.84
CA ASN A 75 -7.52 -31.36 3.59
C ASN A 75 -8.89 -31.00 2.99
N LEU A 76 -8.97 -29.89 2.26
CA LEU A 76 -10.15 -29.46 1.50
C LEU A 76 -10.20 -30.05 0.08
N ASN A 77 -9.31 -30.99 -0.26
CA ASN A 77 -9.16 -31.59 -1.59
C ASN A 77 -8.97 -30.56 -2.70
N LEU A 78 -8.30 -29.43 -2.39
CA LEU A 78 -7.99 -28.40 -3.37
C LEU A 78 -6.71 -28.73 -4.13
N MET A 79 -6.74 -28.48 -5.42
CA MET A 79 -5.61 -28.68 -6.30
C MET A 79 -4.71 -27.43 -6.30
N PRO A 80 -3.39 -27.58 -6.14
CA PRO A 80 -2.45 -26.47 -6.28
C PRO A 80 -2.29 -26.08 -7.75
N VAL A 81 -2.31 -24.78 -8.00
CA VAL A 81 -2.03 -24.16 -9.30
C VAL A 81 -0.94 -23.12 -9.09
N PHE A 82 0.17 -23.27 -9.80
CA PHE A 82 1.29 -22.33 -9.79
C PHE A 82 1.12 -21.33 -10.93
N LEU A 83 1.06 -20.06 -10.57
CA LEU A 83 0.92 -18.95 -11.49
C LEU A 83 2.23 -18.17 -11.56
N THR A 84 2.67 -17.86 -12.78
CA THR A 84 3.72 -16.87 -13.02
C THR A 84 3.09 -15.66 -13.69
N ILE A 85 3.17 -14.51 -13.03
CA ILE A 85 2.57 -13.26 -13.48
C ILE A 85 3.70 -12.31 -13.85
N THR A 86 3.94 -12.15 -15.14
CA THR A 86 4.82 -11.12 -15.71
C THR A 86 4.00 -9.96 -16.28
N LEU A 87 4.49 -8.74 -16.11
CA LEU A 87 3.92 -7.55 -16.75
C LEU A 87 4.15 -7.60 -18.27
N ASP A 88 3.24 -6.96 -19.01
CA ASP A 88 3.37 -6.86 -20.47
C ASP A 88 4.57 -5.97 -20.86
N GLY A 89 5.15 -6.20 -22.04
CA GLY A 89 6.36 -5.51 -22.49
C GLY A 89 6.22 -4.00 -22.53
N TRP A 90 5.06 -3.46 -22.88
CA TRP A 90 4.84 -2.01 -22.89
C TRP A 90 4.91 -1.37 -21.49
N LEU A 91 4.60 -2.12 -20.42
CA LEU A 91 4.81 -1.65 -19.04
C LEU A 91 6.30 -1.60 -18.68
N HIS A 92 7.11 -2.49 -19.25
CA HIS A 92 8.56 -2.41 -19.09
C HIS A 92 9.15 -1.18 -19.78
N ASP A 93 8.53 -0.69 -20.85
CA ASP A 93 8.99 0.50 -21.57
C ASP A 93 8.76 1.77 -20.76
N PHE A 94 7.66 1.84 -19.99
CA PHE A 94 7.37 2.97 -19.10
C PHE A 94 8.43 3.17 -18.03
N TYR A 95 9.10 2.10 -17.59
CA TYR A 95 10.25 2.17 -16.70
C TYR A 95 11.41 2.95 -17.31
N ASN A 96 11.57 2.85 -18.64
CA ASN A 96 12.59 3.57 -19.40
C ASN A 96 12.07 4.92 -19.95
N GLY A 97 10.81 5.27 -19.67
CA GLY A 97 10.16 6.45 -20.24
C GLY A 97 9.82 6.33 -21.72
N ASP A 98 9.79 5.12 -22.26
CA ASP A 98 9.42 4.86 -23.65
C ASP A 98 7.92 4.56 -23.77
N TYR A 99 7.24 5.35 -24.58
CA TYR A 99 5.80 5.28 -24.85
C TYR A 99 5.50 4.90 -26.30
N SER A 100 6.48 4.38 -27.05
CA SER A 100 6.33 4.02 -28.47
C SER A 100 5.29 2.93 -28.73
N ARG A 101 5.08 2.02 -27.77
CA ARG A 101 4.06 0.95 -27.81
C ARG A 101 2.79 1.27 -27.05
N TYR A 102 2.68 2.50 -26.52
CA TYR A 102 1.52 2.94 -25.77
C TYR A 102 0.41 3.41 -26.70
N ASP A 103 -0.82 3.08 -26.32
CA ASP A 103 -2.06 3.50 -26.94
C ASP A 103 -3.06 3.80 -25.84
N ASP A 104 -3.95 4.78 -26.04
CA ASP A 104 -4.87 5.26 -25.01
C ASP A 104 -5.85 4.17 -24.55
N ASP A 105 -6.14 3.18 -25.39
CA ASP A 105 -6.93 2.00 -25.02
C ASP A 105 -6.30 1.20 -23.86
N LEU A 106 -4.98 1.30 -23.66
CA LEU A 106 -4.25 0.66 -22.58
C LEU A 106 -4.46 1.36 -21.22
N LEU A 107 -4.99 2.59 -21.18
CA LEU A 107 -5.31 3.27 -19.91
C LEU A 107 -6.27 2.46 -19.05
N SER A 108 -7.20 1.73 -19.69
CA SER A 108 -8.13 0.82 -19.02
C SER A 108 -7.45 -0.37 -18.30
N LYS A 109 -6.17 -0.60 -18.60
CA LYS A 109 -5.29 -1.62 -18.01
C LYS A 109 -4.35 -1.05 -16.94
N LEU A 110 -4.56 0.20 -16.50
CA LEU A 110 -3.81 0.82 -15.42
C LEU A 110 -4.74 1.20 -14.25
N PRO A 111 -4.24 1.16 -13.00
CA PRO A 111 -5.01 1.62 -11.86
C PRO A 111 -5.15 3.14 -11.86
N GLU A 112 -6.34 3.60 -11.44
CA GLU A 112 -6.65 5.01 -11.22
C GLU A 112 -7.47 5.16 -9.93
N ASN A 113 -6.82 5.00 -8.76
CA ASN A 113 -7.48 5.07 -7.45
C ASN A 113 -6.48 5.21 -6.29
N ASP A 114 -6.96 5.60 -5.10
CA ASP A 114 -6.12 5.79 -3.91
C ASP A 114 -5.35 4.56 -3.44
N LYS A 115 -5.86 3.35 -3.73
CA LYS A 115 -5.24 2.10 -3.25
C LYS A 115 -3.97 1.75 -4.03
N TYR A 116 -3.97 2.00 -5.34
CA TYR A 116 -2.92 1.58 -6.27
C TYR A 116 -2.18 2.74 -6.94
N GLY A 117 -2.65 3.97 -6.72
CA GLY A 117 -2.15 5.15 -7.40
C GLY A 117 -2.95 5.51 -8.66
N TYR A 118 -2.63 6.69 -9.17
CA TYR A 118 -3.23 7.31 -10.36
C TYR A 118 -2.30 7.09 -11.56
N LEU A 119 -2.07 5.82 -11.89
CA LEU A 119 -1.06 5.42 -12.88
C LEU A 119 -1.56 5.57 -14.33
N ALA A 120 -2.87 5.55 -14.55
CA ALA A 120 -3.42 5.87 -15.86
C ALA A 120 -3.14 7.35 -16.20
N THR A 121 -3.39 8.26 -15.25
CA THR A 121 -3.02 9.68 -15.40
C THR A 121 -1.51 9.86 -15.57
N LYS A 122 -0.69 9.08 -14.86
CA LYS A 122 0.76 9.12 -15.00
C LYS A 122 1.21 8.73 -16.41
N ALA A 123 0.65 7.66 -16.96
CA ALA A 123 0.92 7.19 -18.31
C ALA A 123 0.44 8.20 -19.37
N PHE A 124 -0.76 8.75 -19.21
CA PHE A 124 -1.30 9.78 -20.11
C PHE A 124 -0.39 11.02 -20.21
N ASN A 125 0.26 11.39 -19.10
CA ASN A 125 1.24 12.48 -19.06
C ASN A 125 2.66 12.08 -19.48
N HIS A 126 2.85 10.86 -19.99
CA HIS A 126 4.13 10.30 -20.44
C HIS A 126 5.24 10.36 -19.37
N GLN A 127 4.86 10.22 -18.09
CA GLN A 127 5.83 10.27 -16.98
C GLN A 127 6.49 8.90 -16.79
N THR A 128 7.80 8.86 -16.53
CA THR A 128 8.50 7.59 -16.26
C THR A 128 7.96 6.89 -15.01
N PHE A 129 7.76 5.57 -15.12
CA PHE A 129 7.33 4.72 -14.01
C PHE A 129 8.56 4.28 -13.22
N ASP A 130 8.43 4.18 -11.90
CA ASP A 130 9.42 3.50 -11.08
C ASP A 130 9.03 2.04 -10.81
N VAL A 131 9.92 1.30 -10.16
CA VAL A 131 9.70 -0.10 -9.80
C VAL A 131 8.46 -0.28 -8.90
N HIS A 132 8.17 0.69 -8.03
CA HIS A 132 7.05 0.63 -7.12
C HIS A 132 5.72 0.85 -7.87
N ASP A 133 5.68 1.75 -8.86
CA ASP A 133 4.53 1.92 -9.74
C ASP A 133 4.18 0.62 -10.46
N LEU A 134 5.19 -0.05 -11.04
CA LEU A 134 5.01 -1.33 -11.72
C LEU A 134 4.55 -2.43 -10.76
N TYR A 135 5.04 -2.41 -9.51
CA TYR A 135 4.55 -3.30 -8.46
C TYR A 135 3.06 -3.03 -8.13
N MET A 136 2.63 -1.76 -8.11
CA MET A 136 1.22 -1.43 -7.93
C MET A 136 0.35 -1.91 -9.09
N VAL A 137 0.81 -1.81 -10.34
CA VAL A 137 0.12 -2.39 -11.51
C VAL A 137 -0.04 -3.91 -11.33
N LEU A 138 1.03 -4.61 -10.96
CA LEU A 138 1.03 -6.05 -10.72
C LEU A 138 0.00 -6.46 -9.64
N ARG A 139 -0.04 -5.70 -8.53
CA ARG A 139 -0.99 -5.95 -7.43
C ARG A 139 -2.43 -5.65 -7.84
N TRP A 140 -2.64 -4.59 -8.62
CA TRP A 140 -3.95 -4.26 -9.15
C TRP A 140 -4.47 -5.32 -10.14
N GLN A 141 -3.62 -5.85 -11.01
CA GLN A 141 -3.98 -6.96 -11.91
C GLN A 141 -4.37 -8.22 -11.11
N TRP A 142 -3.63 -8.54 -10.05
CA TRP A 142 -4.00 -9.61 -9.11
C TRP A 142 -5.38 -9.38 -8.47
N ASP A 143 -5.66 -8.17 -7.98
CA ASP A 143 -6.96 -7.84 -7.41
C ASP A 143 -8.10 -7.92 -8.43
N ARG A 144 -7.85 -7.54 -9.68
CA ARG A 144 -8.80 -7.71 -10.79
C ARG A 144 -9.10 -9.18 -11.04
N PHE A 145 -8.08 -10.04 -11.04
CA PHE A 145 -8.25 -11.48 -11.17
C PHE A 145 -9.09 -12.06 -10.02
N CYS A 146 -8.78 -11.69 -8.78
CA CYS A 146 -9.57 -12.07 -7.61
C CYS A 146 -11.00 -11.49 -7.61
N SER A 147 -11.23 -10.45 -8.41
CA SER A 147 -12.52 -9.77 -8.56
C SER A 147 -13.39 -10.30 -9.70
N THR A 148 -12.88 -11.23 -10.50
CA THR A 148 -13.66 -11.89 -11.55
C THR A 148 -14.87 -12.63 -10.95
N ARG A 149 -15.93 -12.79 -11.74
CA ARG A 149 -17.12 -13.53 -11.31
C ARG A 149 -16.76 -14.97 -10.93
N THR A 150 -15.89 -15.60 -11.72
CA THR A 150 -15.40 -16.96 -11.52
C THR A 150 -14.68 -17.09 -10.18
N PHE A 151 -13.68 -16.24 -9.91
CA PHE A 151 -12.92 -16.30 -8.66
C PHE A 151 -13.80 -15.99 -7.43
N ARG A 152 -14.67 -14.98 -7.53
CA ARG A 152 -15.61 -14.63 -6.44
C ARG A 152 -16.60 -15.75 -6.16
N LYS A 153 -17.10 -16.43 -7.19
CA LYS A 153 -18.00 -17.58 -7.04
C LYS A 153 -17.27 -18.73 -6.34
N MET A 154 -16.09 -19.10 -6.82
CA MET A 154 -15.24 -20.13 -6.21
C MET A 154 -14.97 -19.82 -4.71
N ARG A 155 -14.59 -18.58 -4.39
CA ARG A 155 -14.31 -18.16 -3.01
C ARG A 155 -15.53 -18.23 -2.07
N LYS A 156 -16.75 -18.08 -2.61
CA LYS A 156 -17.98 -18.21 -1.83
C LYS A 156 -18.34 -19.67 -1.56
N GLU A 157 -18.09 -20.54 -2.53
CA GLU A 157 -18.42 -21.96 -2.46
C GLU A 157 -17.38 -22.77 -1.68
N THR A 158 -16.12 -22.32 -1.63
CA THR A 158 -15.05 -23.05 -0.97
C THR A 158 -14.02 -22.09 -0.35
N LYS A 159 -13.48 -22.48 0.82
CA LYS A 159 -12.36 -21.76 1.45
C LYS A 159 -11.10 -21.97 0.58
N ILE A 160 -10.74 -20.96 -0.20
CA ILE A 160 -9.53 -20.99 -1.05
C ILE A 160 -8.34 -20.35 -0.36
N GLY A 161 -7.15 -20.87 -0.67
CA GLY A 161 -5.89 -20.38 -0.15
C GLY A 161 -4.95 -19.94 -1.27
N TYR A 162 -4.12 -18.93 -1.00
CA TYR A 162 -3.04 -18.61 -1.90
C TYR A 162 -1.81 -18.07 -1.17
N LEU A 163 -0.68 -18.20 -1.84
CA LEU A 163 0.61 -17.63 -1.51
C LEU A 163 1.05 -16.77 -2.67
N PHE A 164 1.38 -15.51 -2.43
CA PHE A 164 1.79 -14.56 -3.47
C PHE A 164 3.17 -14.04 -3.12
N ALA A 165 4.18 -14.41 -3.90
CA ALA A 165 5.55 -13.95 -3.78
C ALA A 165 5.88 -13.01 -4.96
N VAL A 166 6.65 -11.96 -4.70
CA VAL A 166 7.17 -11.05 -5.73
C VAL A 166 8.65 -11.39 -5.94
N GLU A 167 9.18 -11.17 -7.14
CA GLU A 167 10.63 -11.20 -7.43
C GLU A 167 10.95 -10.15 -8.51
N PRO A 168 12.15 -9.53 -8.51
CA PRO A 168 12.59 -8.72 -9.64
C PRO A 168 13.09 -9.58 -10.80
N HIS A 169 12.76 -9.18 -12.04
CA HIS A 169 13.58 -9.54 -13.19
C HIS A 169 14.95 -8.87 -13.10
N LEU A 170 15.93 -9.31 -13.91
CA LEU A 170 17.27 -8.71 -13.94
C LEU A 170 17.25 -7.18 -14.15
N SER A 171 16.25 -6.66 -14.85
CA SER A 171 16.03 -5.22 -15.06
C SER A 171 15.55 -4.45 -13.82
N GLY A 172 15.11 -5.15 -12.76
CA GLY A 172 14.46 -4.59 -11.59
C GLY A 172 12.93 -4.54 -11.67
N VAL A 173 12.35 -4.80 -12.85
CA VAL A 173 10.88 -4.83 -13.04
C VAL A 173 10.29 -6.02 -12.26
N PRO A 174 9.23 -5.81 -11.45
CA PRO A 174 8.66 -6.87 -10.64
C PRO A 174 7.87 -7.88 -11.48
N HIS A 175 7.92 -9.14 -11.07
CA HIS A 175 6.99 -10.19 -11.45
C HIS A 175 6.55 -10.94 -10.19
N ALA A 176 5.48 -11.74 -10.30
CA ALA A 176 4.97 -12.50 -9.16
C ALA A 176 4.85 -13.98 -9.47
N HIS A 177 5.02 -14.77 -8.41
CA HIS A 177 4.75 -16.19 -8.37
C HIS A 177 3.65 -16.44 -7.35
N VAL A 178 2.59 -17.13 -7.77
CA VAL A 178 1.45 -17.41 -6.91
C VAL A 178 1.21 -18.90 -6.84
N LEU A 179 1.11 -19.45 -5.64
CA LEU A 179 0.55 -20.78 -5.44
C LEU A 179 -0.89 -20.61 -4.98
N LEU A 180 -1.84 -20.94 -5.86
CA LEU A 180 -3.28 -20.81 -5.64
C LEU A 180 -3.88 -22.21 -5.48
N TYR A 181 -4.71 -22.42 -4.47
CA TYR A 181 -5.41 -23.69 -4.25
C TYR A 181 -6.86 -23.56 -4.69
N VAL A 182 -7.28 -24.39 -5.65
CA VAL A 182 -8.59 -24.30 -6.30
C VAL A 182 -9.29 -25.66 -6.36
N PRO A 183 -10.64 -25.70 -6.33
CA PRO A 183 -11.35 -26.92 -6.69
C PRO A 183 -11.10 -27.26 -8.15
N HIS A 184 -10.93 -28.55 -8.47
CA HIS A 184 -10.62 -29.00 -9.84
C HIS A 184 -11.63 -28.47 -10.89
N SER A 185 -12.91 -28.36 -10.52
CA SER A 185 -13.98 -27.83 -11.39
C SER A 185 -13.77 -26.38 -11.85
N TYR A 186 -12.92 -25.61 -11.16
CA TYR A 186 -12.64 -24.21 -11.48
C TYR A 186 -11.36 -24.00 -12.30
N LEU A 187 -10.62 -25.06 -12.62
CA LEU A 187 -9.32 -24.98 -13.28
C LEU A 187 -9.39 -24.23 -14.63
N TYR A 188 -10.10 -24.77 -15.61
CA TYR A 188 -10.22 -24.16 -16.94
C TYR A 188 -10.94 -22.81 -16.93
N PRO A 189 -12.04 -22.60 -16.17
CA PRO A 189 -12.63 -21.27 -16.02
C PRO A 189 -11.65 -20.21 -15.49
N LEU A 190 -10.78 -20.58 -14.56
CA LEU A 190 -9.76 -19.67 -14.04
C LEU A 190 -8.62 -19.45 -15.00
N GLN A 191 -8.20 -20.48 -15.75
CA GLN A 191 -7.20 -20.33 -16.81
C GLN A 191 -7.65 -19.30 -17.85
N ALA A 192 -8.91 -19.35 -18.28
CA ALA A 192 -9.45 -18.39 -19.24
C ALA A 192 -9.46 -16.94 -18.70
N GLU A 193 -9.83 -16.76 -17.42
CA GLU A 193 -9.76 -15.43 -16.77
C GLU A 193 -8.31 -14.96 -16.58
N PHE A 194 -7.39 -15.89 -16.29
CA PHE A 194 -5.97 -15.62 -16.15
C PHE A 194 -5.39 -15.12 -17.47
N GLU A 195 -5.61 -15.81 -18.58
CA GLU A 195 -5.11 -15.44 -19.90
C GLU A 195 -5.66 -14.08 -20.36
N LYS A 196 -6.91 -13.76 -20.00
CA LYS A 196 -7.53 -12.47 -20.29
C LYS A 196 -6.90 -11.31 -19.54
N ILE A 197 -6.55 -11.51 -18.27
CA ILE A 197 -6.04 -10.44 -17.38
C ILE A 197 -4.52 -10.32 -17.47
N PHE A 198 -3.81 -11.45 -17.53
CA PHE A 198 -2.36 -11.55 -17.55
C PHE A 198 -1.86 -11.99 -18.93
N ASN A 199 -2.33 -11.29 -19.96
CA ASN A 199 -2.15 -11.63 -21.37
C ASN A 199 -0.73 -11.40 -21.93
N ALA A 200 0.28 -11.16 -21.07
CA ALA A 200 1.66 -11.01 -21.50
C ALA A 200 2.11 -12.31 -22.19
N LYS A 201 2.80 -12.19 -23.33
CA LYS A 201 3.24 -13.34 -24.13
C LYS A 201 4.00 -14.39 -23.31
N ARG A 202 4.82 -13.96 -22.36
CA ARG A 202 5.58 -14.86 -21.47
C ARG A 202 4.71 -15.74 -20.58
N ASN A 203 3.49 -15.31 -20.26
CA ASN A 203 2.55 -16.07 -19.44
C ASN A 203 1.74 -17.04 -20.30
N THR A 204 1.38 -16.66 -21.53
CA THR A 204 0.42 -17.41 -22.36
C THR A 204 1.07 -18.45 -23.29
N THR A 205 2.37 -18.40 -23.52
CA THR A 205 3.06 -19.40 -24.36
C THR A 205 3.33 -20.71 -23.63
N GLN A 206 3.47 -21.79 -24.40
CA GLN A 206 4.03 -23.06 -23.98
C GLN A 206 5.49 -23.11 -24.46
N ASP A 207 6.44 -23.17 -23.54
CA ASP A 207 7.87 -23.23 -23.83
C ASP A 207 8.42 -24.54 -23.23
N ASP A 208 8.94 -25.42 -24.10
CA ASP A 208 9.44 -26.74 -23.73
C ASP A 208 10.64 -26.68 -22.76
N GLU A 209 11.33 -25.54 -22.65
CA GLU A 209 12.39 -25.35 -21.65
C GLU A 209 11.84 -25.16 -20.23
N ARG A 210 10.57 -24.75 -20.10
CA ARG A 210 9.93 -24.37 -18.83
C ARG A 210 8.82 -25.32 -18.40
N LEU A 211 8.22 -26.03 -19.34
CA LEU A 211 7.13 -26.96 -19.13
C LEU A 211 7.59 -28.38 -19.41
N THR A 212 7.13 -29.33 -18.62
CA THR A 212 7.32 -30.75 -18.94
C THR A 212 6.42 -31.14 -20.12
N PRO A 213 6.74 -32.22 -20.86
CA PRO A 213 5.87 -32.74 -21.91
C PRO A 213 4.43 -33.04 -21.43
N GLU A 214 4.28 -33.48 -20.18
CA GLU A 214 2.98 -33.74 -19.55
C GLU A 214 2.18 -32.43 -19.35
N GLN A 215 2.83 -31.36 -18.88
CA GLN A 215 2.19 -30.06 -18.71
C GLN A 215 1.69 -29.49 -20.04
N ILE A 216 2.50 -29.60 -21.10
CA ILE A 216 2.13 -29.16 -22.44
C ILE A 216 0.92 -29.95 -22.94
N PHE A 217 0.95 -31.27 -22.79
CA PHE A 217 -0.16 -32.16 -23.17
C PHE A 217 -1.46 -31.80 -22.42
N ASN A 218 -1.35 -31.43 -21.15
CA ASN A 218 -2.49 -31.01 -20.33
C ASN A 218 -3.01 -29.61 -20.68
N GLY A 219 -2.33 -28.84 -21.54
CA GLY A 219 -2.71 -27.49 -21.93
C GLY A 219 -2.27 -26.41 -20.95
N GLU A 220 -1.27 -26.69 -20.12
CA GLU A 220 -0.67 -25.70 -19.22
C GLU A 220 0.15 -24.68 -19.99
N THR A 221 0.26 -23.46 -19.45
CA THR A 221 1.07 -22.40 -20.01
C THR A 221 2.20 -22.03 -19.05
N ASN A 222 3.19 -21.27 -19.53
CA ASN A 222 4.26 -20.75 -18.68
C ASN A 222 3.75 -19.97 -17.46
N GLY A 223 2.58 -19.33 -17.59
CA GLY A 223 1.95 -18.54 -16.55
C GLY A 223 0.94 -19.30 -15.69
N PHE A 224 0.48 -20.49 -16.10
CA PHE A 224 -0.60 -21.22 -15.41
C PHE A 224 -0.34 -22.73 -15.46
N GLN A 225 0.11 -23.29 -14.33
CA GLN A 225 0.59 -24.66 -14.22
C GLN A 225 -0.10 -25.40 -13.07
N TRP A 226 -0.50 -26.66 -13.23
CA TRP A 226 -1.19 -27.44 -12.18
C TRP A 226 -0.68 -28.87 -12.02
N THR A 227 0.05 -29.42 -12.99
CA THR A 227 0.75 -30.70 -12.85
C THR A 227 2.05 -30.48 -12.07
N LEU A 228 1.94 -30.43 -10.74
CA LEU A 228 3.04 -30.08 -9.83
C LEU A 228 3.43 -31.26 -8.93
N THR A 229 4.72 -31.61 -8.90
CA THR A 229 5.25 -32.67 -8.03
C THR A 229 5.49 -32.21 -6.58
N ASN A 230 5.96 -30.97 -6.40
CA ASN A 230 6.18 -30.36 -5.08
C ASN A 230 5.73 -28.88 -5.06
N PRO A 231 4.42 -28.62 -4.96
CA PRO A 231 3.85 -27.27 -5.09
C PRO A 231 4.41 -26.27 -4.08
N VAL A 232 4.69 -26.70 -2.85
CA VAL A 232 5.25 -25.84 -1.81
C VAL A 232 6.72 -25.54 -2.04
N GLY A 233 7.51 -26.52 -2.47
CA GLY A 233 8.91 -26.29 -2.86
C GLY A 233 9.04 -25.22 -3.95
N TYR A 234 8.09 -25.17 -4.90
CA TYR A 234 8.06 -24.16 -5.95
C TYR A 234 7.96 -22.74 -5.41
N VAL A 235 6.97 -22.45 -4.55
CA VAL A 235 6.80 -21.10 -4.00
C VAL A 235 7.85 -20.77 -2.93
N LEU A 236 8.23 -21.75 -2.10
CA LEU A 236 9.25 -21.56 -1.08
C LEU A 236 10.59 -21.19 -1.69
N LYS A 237 10.96 -21.73 -2.86
CA LYS A 237 12.17 -21.32 -3.59
C LYS A 237 12.25 -19.81 -3.78
N TYR A 238 11.15 -19.14 -4.12
CA TYR A 238 11.12 -17.68 -4.32
C TYR A 238 11.14 -16.92 -3.01
N VAL A 239 10.41 -17.45 -2.03
CA VAL A 239 10.31 -16.89 -0.69
C VAL A 239 11.69 -16.94 0.00
N THR A 240 12.34 -18.11 0.07
CA THR A 240 13.61 -18.30 0.78
C THR A 240 14.77 -17.53 0.17
N LYS A 241 14.85 -17.43 -1.17
CA LYS A 241 15.84 -16.57 -1.86
C LYS A 241 15.81 -15.11 -1.42
N SER A 242 14.63 -14.62 -1.02
CA SER A 242 14.46 -13.22 -0.64
C SER A 242 14.96 -12.89 0.78
N PHE A 243 15.36 -13.89 1.57
CA PHE A 243 15.83 -13.69 2.95
C PHE A 243 17.34 -13.89 3.05
N MET A 244 17.94 -13.07 3.90
CA MET A 244 19.33 -13.25 4.31
C MET A 244 19.43 -14.47 5.22
N ASP A 245 20.48 -15.27 5.04
CA ASP A 245 20.83 -16.29 6.03
C ASP A 245 21.47 -15.61 7.23
N ILE A 246 20.64 -15.13 8.16
CA ILE A 246 21.05 -14.30 9.30
C ILE A 246 22.12 -15.00 10.18
N LYS A 247 22.22 -16.33 10.12
CA LYS A 247 23.22 -17.10 10.88
C LYS A 247 24.59 -17.05 10.24
N ASN A 248 24.65 -17.05 8.91
CA ASN A 248 25.90 -17.16 8.15
C ASN A 248 26.28 -15.88 7.40
N GLN A 249 25.38 -14.89 7.33
CA GLN A 249 25.54 -13.67 6.55
C GLN A 249 25.31 -12.42 7.43
N THR A 250 26.17 -11.42 7.23
CA THR A 250 26.07 -10.11 7.88
C THR A 250 25.70 -8.99 6.92
N GLN A 251 25.82 -9.24 5.62
CA GLN A 251 25.55 -8.29 4.55
C GLN A 251 24.37 -8.77 3.71
N ILE A 252 23.50 -7.86 3.32
CA ILE A 252 22.42 -8.12 2.37
C ILE A 252 22.96 -8.13 0.93
N ASP A 253 22.31 -8.89 0.06
CA ASP A 253 22.55 -8.89 -1.38
C ASP A 253 21.65 -7.88 -2.12
N GLU A 254 21.80 -7.80 -3.44
CA GLU A 254 21.02 -6.88 -4.28
C GLU A 254 19.52 -7.23 -4.30
N LEU A 255 19.16 -8.51 -4.16
CA LEU A 255 17.76 -8.93 -4.13
C LEU A 255 17.08 -8.41 -2.85
N GLN A 256 17.72 -8.56 -1.68
CA GLN A 256 17.18 -8.03 -0.43
C GLN A 256 17.17 -6.50 -0.42
N ALA A 257 18.21 -5.86 -0.96
CA ALA A 257 18.27 -4.41 -1.13
C ALA A 257 17.13 -3.88 -2.01
N TRP A 258 16.74 -4.62 -3.05
CA TRP A 258 15.65 -4.24 -3.96
C TRP A 258 14.31 -4.11 -3.21
N TYR A 259 13.97 -5.09 -2.38
CA TYR A 259 12.76 -4.99 -1.53
C TYR A 259 12.81 -3.81 -0.57
N ILE A 260 13.97 -3.54 0.03
CA ILE A 260 14.15 -2.47 1.02
C ILE A 260 14.06 -1.08 0.35
N LYS A 261 14.71 -0.91 -0.81
CA LYS A 261 14.71 0.35 -1.57
C LYS A 261 13.31 0.70 -2.04
N HIS A 262 12.63 -0.25 -2.66
CA HIS A 262 11.31 -0.03 -3.29
C HIS A 262 10.12 -0.30 -2.37
N ARG A 263 10.36 -0.69 -1.11
CA ARG A 263 9.33 -0.98 -0.10
C ARG A 263 8.31 -2.02 -0.58
N ILE A 264 8.81 -3.07 -1.25
CA ILE A 264 7.97 -4.12 -1.82
C ILE A 264 7.75 -5.20 -0.78
N VAL A 265 6.49 -5.60 -0.61
CA VAL A 265 6.15 -6.75 0.22
C VAL A 265 6.57 -8.02 -0.51
N ARG A 266 7.53 -8.75 0.08
CA ARG A 266 8.08 -10.00 -0.47
C ARG A 266 7.02 -11.06 -0.73
N PHE A 267 6.10 -11.20 0.24
CA PHE A 267 5.18 -12.32 0.29
C PHE A 267 3.89 -11.97 1.03
N THR A 268 2.75 -12.44 0.51
CA THR A 268 1.43 -12.32 1.14
C THR A 268 0.64 -13.62 1.03
N THR A 269 -0.28 -13.86 1.96
CA THR A 269 -1.10 -15.08 2.01
C THR A 269 -2.58 -14.75 2.10
N SER A 270 -3.45 -15.73 1.82
CA SER A 270 -4.89 -15.63 2.10
C SER A 270 -5.19 -15.47 3.60
N HIS A 271 -6.39 -14.96 3.90
CA HIS A 271 -6.95 -14.79 5.25
C HIS A 271 -7.56 -16.06 5.86
N THR A 272 -7.45 -17.21 5.18
CA THR A 272 -7.98 -18.49 5.67
C THR A 272 -7.26 -19.00 6.91
N LEU A 273 -6.08 -18.46 7.19
CA LEU A 273 -5.31 -18.72 8.40
C LEU A 273 -5.62 -17.69 9.48
N ILE A 274 -5.22 -18.02 10.72
CA ILE A 274 -5.17 -17.02 11.78
C ILE A 274 -4.33 -15.81 11.35
N PRO A 275 -4.82 -14.58 11.56
CA PRO A 275 -4.06 -13.37 11.26
C PRO A 275 -2.71 -13.36 11.98
N GLN A 276 -1.66 -12.87 11.30
CA GLN A 276 -0.29 -12.83 11.86
C GLN A 276 -0.23 -12.16 13.24
N TRP A 277 -1.00 -11.08 13.44
CA TRP A 277 -1.00 -10.36 14.72
C TRP A 277 -1.62 -11.19 15.85
N VAL A 278 -2.65 -11.99 15.56
CA VAL A 278 -3.25 -12.92 16.53
C VAL A 278 -2.24 -14.00 16.85
N TYR A 279 -1.65 -14.64 15.83
CA TYR A 279 -0.64 -15.68 16.02
C TYR A 279 0.55 -15.19 16.86
N ASN A 280 1.06 -13.98 16.60
CA ASN A 280 2.14 -13.39 17.37
C ASN A 280 1.79 -13.19 18.85
N LYS A 281 0.51 -12.93 19.17
CA LYS A 281 0.02 -12.83 20.55
C LYS A 281 -0.24 -14.21 21.16
N VAL A 282 -0.74 -15.18 20.40
CA VAL A 282 -0.97 -16.55 20.91
C VAL A 282 0.35 -17.28 21.16
N TYR A 283 1.42 -16.94 20.43
CA TYR A 283 2.73 -17.60 20.44
C TYR A 283 3.28 -17.99 21.84
N PRO A 284 3.14 -17.17 22.90
CA PRO A 284 3.58 -17.54 24.25
C PRO A 284 2.74 -18.65 24.91
N LEU A 285 1.49 -18.83 24.50
CA LEU A 285 0.58 -19.89 24.96
C LEU A 285 0.63 -21.12 24.05
N GLU A 286 0.71 -20.91 22.74
CA GLU A 286 0.71 -21.97 21.73
C GLU A 286 1.45 -21.49 20.48
N ASN A 287 2.40 -22.29 20.00
CA ASN A 287 3.25 -21.95 18.85
C ASN A 287 2.98 -22.85 17.62
N ASP A 288 2.08 -23.81 17.74
CA ASP A 288 1.64 -24.62 16.62
C ASP A 288 0.56 -23.88 15.80
N TRP A 289 1.01 -23.18 14.75
CA TRP A 289 0.10 -22.49 13.83
C TRP A 289 -0.85 -23.45 13.10
N LEU A 290 -0.46 -24.71 12.89
CA LEU A 290 -1.32 -25.69 12.25
C LEU A 290 -2.51 -26.00 13.15
N TYR A 291 -2.23 -26.36 14.41
CA TYR A 291 -3.27 -26.60 15.41
C TYR A 291 -4.21 -25.41 15.54
N LEU A 292 -3.66 -24.20 15.70
CA LEU A 292 -4.49 -23.00 15.84
C LEU A 292 -5.34 -22.74 14.59
N SER A 293 -4.78 -22.94 13.39
CA SER A 293 -5.53 -22.77 12.14
C SER A 293 -6.63 -23.81 11.98
N ASP A 294 -6.42 -25.04 12.44
CA ASP A 294 -7.44 -26.09 12.48
C ASP A 294 -8.58 -25.72 13.43
N LEU A 295 -8.25 -25.22 14.64
CA LEU A 295 -9.26 -24.66 15.56
C LEU A 295 -10.07 -23.55 14.91
N ASN A 296 -9.44 -22.62 14.20
CA ASN A 296 -10.16 -21.56 13.51
C ASN A 296 -11.10 -22.09 12.40
N LEU A 297 -10.81 -23.25 11.82
CA LEU A 297 -11.66 -23.86 10.81
C LEU A 297 -12.81 -24.67 11.40
N ASN A 298 -12.60 -25.28 12.58
CA ASN A 298 -13.43 -26.34 13.13
C ASN A 298 -14.02 -26.05 14.52
N ALA A 299 -13.61 -24.98 15.19
CA ALA A 299 -13.96 -24.65 16.57
C ALA A 299 -14.33 -23.16 16.75
N MET A 300 -14.70 -22.78 17.97
CA MET A 300 -15.05 -21.41 18.32
C MET A 300 -13.79 -20.59 18.59
N CYS A 301 -13.46 -19.71 17.64
CA CYS A 301 -12.35 -18.77 17.77
C CYS A 301 -12.86 -17.35 17.53
N THR A 302 -12.50 -16.43 18.42
CA THR A 302 -12.87 -15.01 18.28
C THR A 302 -11.68 -14.13 18.61
N TRP A 303 -11.63 -12.95 18.00
CA TRP A 303 -10.60 -11.95 18.28
C TRP A 303 -11.06 -10.57 17.83
N SER A 304 -10.53 -9.53 18.46
CA SER A 304 -10.73 -8.14 18.07
C SER A 304 -9.42 -7.37 18.19
N ALA A 305 -8.97 -6.79 17.08
CA ALA A 305 -7.81 -5.89 17.10
C ALA A 305 -8.14 -4.56 17.81
N GLU A 306 -9.41 -4.14 17.78
CA GLU A 306 -9.87 -2.89 18.40
C GLU A 306 -9.98 -3.04 19.92
N ASP A 307 -10.51 -4.16 20.40
CA ASP A 307 -10.70 -4.44 21.82
C ASP A 307 -9.50 -5.14 22.45
N ASP A 308 -8.53 -5.51 21.62
CA ASP A 308 -7.27 -6.12 21.97
C ASP A 308 -7.40 -7.46 22.70
N TYR A 309 -8.14 -8.40 22.10
CA TYR A 309 -8.34 -9.74 22.66
C TYR A 309 -8.30 -10.86 21.61
N PHE A 310 -8.07 -12.09 22.08
CA PHE A 310 -8.40 -13.32 21.36
C PHE A 310 -8.89 -14.40 22.34
N ILE A 311 -9.70 -15.32 21.84
CA ILE A 311 -10.13 -16.54 22.52
C ILE A 311 -10.10 -17.69 21.51
N PHE A 312 -9.41 -18.78 21.87
CA PHE A 312 -9.43 -20.06 21.17
C PHE A 312 -10.00 -21.11 22.12
N GLU A 313 -11.12 -21.72 21.75
CA GLU A 313 -11.74 -22.81 22.52
C GLU A 313 -11.67 -24.11 21.71
N ASP A 314 -11.00 -25.11 22.28
CA ASP A 314 -10.96 -26.47 21.77
C ASP A 314 -11.86 -27.35 22.65
N GLU A 315 -13.11 -27.51 22.23
CA GLU A 315 -14.10 -28.31 22.95
C GLU A 315 -13.69 -29.79 23.07
N ASN A 316 -12.90 -30.31 22.12
CA ASN A 316 -12.50 -31.72 22.11
C ASN A 316 -11.47 -32.01 23.21
N SER A 317 -10.51 -31.11 23.41
CA SER A 317 -9.49 -31.25 24.45
C SER A 317 -9.84 -30.54 25.75
N GLY A 318 -10.90 -29.72 25.77
CA GLY A 318 -11.28 -28.86 26.89
C GLY A 318 -10.28 -27.72 27.13
N LYS A 319 -9.46 -27.37 26.13
CA LYS A 319 -8.41 -26.36 26.20
C LYS A 319 -8.96 -24.99 25.78
N THR A 320 -8.69 -23.95 26.55
CA THR A 320 -9.00 -22.56 26.17
C THR A 320 -7.76 -21.68 26.28
N LEU A 321 -7.42 -20.99 25.19
CA LEU A 321 -6.37 -19.97 25.15
C LEU A 321 -7.02 -18.61 25.10
N GLN A 322 -6.74 -17.75 26.07
CA GLN A 322 -7.32 -16.41 26.14
C GLN A 322 -6.23 -15.36 26.27
N TYR A 323 -6.46 -14.24 25.62
CA TYR A 323 -5.72 -13.01 25.82
C TYR A 323 -6.67 -11.84 25.87
N GLU A 324 -6.47 -10.96 26.84
CA GLU A 324 -7.19 -9.70 26.91
C GLU A 324 -6.24 -8.60 27.40
N LYS A 325 -5.99 -7.61 26.53
CA LYS A 325 -5.27 -6.35 26.86
C LYS A 325 -3.96 -6.52 27.64
N GLY A 326 -3.19 -7.56 27.35
CA GLY A 326 -1.90 -7.81 28.00
C GLY A 326 -1.90 -8.97 29.00
N LEU A 327 -3.07 -9.44 29.43
CA LEU A 327 -3.22 -10.62 30.26
C LEU A 327 -3.38 -11.86 29.38
N TYR A 328 -2.59 -12.90 29.65
CA TYR A 328 -2.63 -14.19 28.98
C TYR A 328 -3.14 -15.25 29.96
N GLN A 329 -4.08 -16.08 29.52
CA GLN A 329 -4.70 -17.10 30.33
C GLN A 329 -4.82 -18.42 29.55
N TYR A 330 -4.56 -19.51 30.25
CA TYR A 330 -4.67 -20.88 29.76
C TYR A 330 -5.60 -21.66 30.69
N PHE A 331 -6.69 -22.19 30.15
CA PHE A 331 -7.64 -23.03 30.89
C PHE A 331 -7.63 -24.47 30.37
N GLN A 332 -7.82 -25.40 31.28
CA GLN A 332 -8.04 -26.82 31.00
C GLN A 332 -9.31 -27.27 31.72
N ASN A 333 -10.31 -27.75 30.95
CA ASN A 333 -11.62 -28.15 31.45
C ASN A 333 -12.26 -27.07 32.35
N GLY A 334 -12.14 -25.80 31.94
CA GLY A 334 -12.64 -24.64 32.69
C GLY A 334 -11.82 -24.21 33.91
N SER A 335 -10.75 -24.93 34.26
CA SER A 335 -9.85 -24.54 35.36
C SER A 335 -8.67 -23.74 34.84
N LEU A 336 -8.36 -22.60 35.49
CA LEU A 336 -7.19 -21.79 35.15
C LEU A 336 -5.92 -22.55 35.52
N VAL A 337 -5.04 -22.79 34.54
CA VAL A 337 -3.79 -23.53 34.72
C VAL A 337 -2.59 -22.59 34.66
N HIS A 338 -2.58 -21.63 33.72
CA HIS A 338 -1.53 -20.62 33.64
C HIS A 338 -2.12 -19.24 33.41
N GLU A 339 -1.53 -18.25 34.08
CA GLU A 339 -1.80 -16.83 33.88
C GLU A 339 -0.48 -16.07 33.93
N PHE A 340 -0.29 -15.15 32.99
CA PHE A 340 0.85 -14.23 33.00
C PHE A 340 0.55 -12.96 32.22
N GLY A 341 1.39 -11.94 32.45
CA GLY A 341 1.19 -10.61 31.90
C GLY A 341 0.42 -9.72 32.86
N GLU A 342 0.06 -8.54 32.39
CA GLU A 342 -0.66 -7.54 33.16
C GLU A 342 -1.79 -7.00 32.31
N PHE A 343 -3.00 -6.97 32.88
CA PHE A 343 -4.13 -6.33 32.23
C PHE A 343 -3.87 -4.82 32.15
N LYS A 344 -3.82 -4.30 30.93
CA LYS A 344 -3.62 -2.87 30.67
C LYS A 344 -4.97 -2.27 30.34
N GLU A 345 -5.40 -1.29 31.12
CA GLU A 345 -6.55 -0.51 30.71
C GLU A 345 -6.29 0.13 29.35
N LYS A 346 -7.36 0.21 28.55
CA LYS A 346 -7.29 0.88 27.24
C LYS A 346 -7.02 2.35 27.54
N GLU A 347 -5.75 2.76 27.48
CA GLU A 347 -5.43 4.17 27.49
C GLU A 347 -6.22 4.79 26.34
N ASN A 348 -7.04 5.80 26.65
CA ASN A 348 -7.57 6.68 25.63
C ASN A 348 -6.38 7.41 25.03
N ILE A 349 -5.68 6.75 24.11
CA ILE A 349 -4.82 7.41 23.17
C ILE A 349 -5.77 8.38 22.48
N LYS A 350 -5.73 9.64 22.89
CA LYS A 350 -6.25 10.75 22.10
C LYS A 350 -5.44 10.67 20.82
N SER A 351 -5.90 9.87 19.87
CA SER A 351 -5.41 9.97 18.52
C SER A 351 -5.77 11.40 18.16
N SER A 352 -4.79 12.28 18.09
CA SER A 352 -4.82 13.35 17.12
C SER A 352 -4.84 12.64 15.76
N ARG A 353 -6.00 12.07 15.41
CA ARG A 353 -6.37 11.85 14.03
C ARG A 353 -6.35 13.26 13.48
N VAL A 354 -5.26 13.59 12.80
CA VAL A 354 -5.35 14.54 11.71
C VAL A 354 -6.38 13.88 10.80
N ASP A 355 -7.63 14.32 10.89
CA ASP A 355 -8.68 13.94 9.97
C ASP A 355 -8.21 14.40 8.58
N TYR A 356 -7.47 13.54 7.89
CA TYR A 356 -7.45 13.57 6.46
C TYR A 356 -8.85 13.16 6.03
N LYS A 357 -9.75 14.16 5.97
CA LYS A 357 -11.01 14.02 5.25
C LYS A 357 -10.62 13.59 3.83
N PRO A 358 -11.02 12.39 3.38
CA PRO A 358 -10.85 12.03 1.98
C PRO A 358 -11.74 12.98 1.21
N MET A 359 -11.15 13.95 0.52
CA MET A 359 -11.90 14.75 -0.44
C MET A 359 -12.23 13.83 -1.60
N LEU A 360 -13.46 13.32 -1.62
CA LEU A 360 -14.10 12.84 -2.83
C LEU A 360 -13.93 13.92 -3.90
N ARG A 361 -13.04 13.69 -4.87
CA ARG A 361 -13.05 14.43 -6.13
C ARG A 361 -14.31 14.00 -6.89
N SER A 362 -15.43 14.64 -6.57
CA SER A 362 -16.57 14.63 -7.47
C SER A 362 -16.20 15.47 -8.69
N ASN A 363 -16.22 14.84 -9.87
CA ASN A 363 -16.15 15.50 -11.16
C ASN A 363 -17.08 16.72 -11.18
N ARG A 364 -16.51 17.92 -11.31
CA ARG A 364 -17.11 19.08 -12.00
C ARG A 364 -16.07 20.18 -12.13
N GLU A 365 -15.66 20.35 -13.37
CA GLU A 365 -15.31 21.60 -14.05
C GLU A 365 -14.21 22.49 -13.44
N ILE A 366 -13.21 22.72 -14.29
CA ILE A 366 -12.11 23.66 -14.19
C ILE A 366 -12.61 25.02 -13.67
N ASN A 367 -12.07 25.49 -12.55
CA ASN A 367 -11.91 26.92 -12.33
C ASN A 367 -10.66 27.21 -11.47
N TYR A 368 -9.79 28.05 -12.03
CA TYR A 368 -8.51 28.48 -11.45
C TYR A 368 -8.72 29.34 -10.17
N ASN A 369 -7.71 29.33 -9.29
CA ASN A 369 -7.43 30.21 -8.15
C ASN A 369 -8.02 29.83 -6.78
N TYR A 370 -7.31 28.97 -6.05
CA TYR A 370 -7.21 29.08 -4.59
C TYR A 370 -5.91 29.80 -4.22
N LYS A 371 -5.95 31.13 -4.06
CA LYS A 371 -4.86 31.88 -3.42
C LYS A 371 -5.02 31.76 -1.90
N LYS A 372 -4.01 31.21 -1.23
CA LYS A 372 -3.89 31.20 0.24
C LYS A 372 -4.06 32.64 0.75
N SER A 373 -4.92 32.83 1.75
CA SER A 373 -5.12 34.16 2.35
C SER A 373 -3.80 34.68 2.92
N PRO A 374 -3.39 35.93 2.66
CA PRO A 374 -2.14 36.49 3.15
C PRO A 374 -1.98 36.46 4.68
N LEU A 375 -3.08 36.46 5.45
CA LEU A 375 -3.03 36.32 6.91
C LEU A 375 -2.45 34.97 7.37
N ASN A 376 -2.55 33.95 6.53
CA ASN A 376 -2.04 32.61 6.80
C ASN A 376 -0.63 32.40 6.21
N PHE A 377 0.03 33.46 5.72
CA PHE A 377 1.40 33.39 5.25
C PHE A 377 2.37 33.15 6.42
N GLY A 378 3.44 32.39 6.12
CA GLY A 378 4.59 32.36 7.02
C GLY A 378 5.27 33.73 7.06
N ASP A 379 6.06 34.01 8.08
CA ASP A 379 6.56 35.38 8.34
C ASP A 379 7.36 35.96 7.16
N TRP A 380 8.18 35.15 6.50
CA TRP A 380 8.91 35.57 5.30
C TRP A 380 7.97 35.88 4.12
N GLU A 381 6.99 35.01 3.85
CA GLU A 381 5.99 35.21 2.78
C GLU A 381 5.13 36.46 3.05
N LEU A 382 4.75 36.68 4.31
CA LEU A 382 3.96 37.82 4.75
C LEU A 382 4.73 39.13 4.57
N LEU A 383 6.00 39.17 4.99
CA LEU A 383 6.85 40.35 4.85
C LEU A 383 7.16 40.66 3.37
N SER A 384 7.43 39.63 2.56
CA SER A 384 7.60 39.80 1.11
C SER A 384 6.33 40.31 0.44
N TYR A 385 5.16 39.79 0.83
CA TYR A 385 3.88 40.27 0.31
C TYR A 385 3.61 41.72 0.72
N TYR A 386 3.85 42.08 1.99
CA TYR A 386 3.68 43.45 2.49
C TYR A 386 4.57 44.45 1.75
N ASN A 387 5.85 44.13 1.54
CA ASN A 387 6.79 45.01 0.80
C ASN A 387 6.42 45.18 -0.69
N ALA A 388 5.65 44.25 -1.26
CA ALA A 388 5.19 44.31 -2.63
C ALA A 388 3.82 45.01 -2.79
N LEU A 389 3.15 45.39 -1.69
CA LEU A 389 1.88 46.10 -1.75
C LEU A 389 2.08 47.58 -2.06
N ASP A 390 1.34 48.07 -3.06
CA ASP A 390 1.20 49.51 -3.34
C ASP A 390 -0.15 50.00 -2.79
N ILE A 391 -0.10 50.96 -1.86
CA ILE A 391 -1.28 51.52 -1.19
C ILE A 391 -2.24 52.23 -2.15
N ASN A 392 -1.77 52.67 -3.31
CA ASN A 392 -2.62 53.34 -4.31
C ASN A 392 -3.39 52.35 -5.19
N VAL A 393 -2.97 51.09 -5.21
CA VAL A 393 -3.54 50.02 -6.04
C VAL A 393 -4.31 48.99 -5.20
N CYS A 394 -3.83 48.69 -3.99
CA CYS A 394 -4.54 47.82 -3.07
C CYS A 394 -5.49 48.61 -2.16
N GLY A 395 -6.66 48.05 -1.85
CA GLY A 395 -7.62 48.71 -0.96
C GLY A 395 -6.99 49.04 0.38
N ARG A 396 -7.16 50.29 0.85
CA ARG A 396 -6.51 50.81 2.08
C ARG A 396 -6.75 49.94 3.31
N THR A 397 -7.95 49.36 3.43
CA THR A 397 -8.29 48.42 4.50
C THR A 397 -7.47 47.13 4.44
N HIS A 398 -7.22 46.59 3.24
CA HIS A 398 -6.38 45.41 3.06
C HIS A 398 -4.92 45.74 3.40
N TYR A 399 -4.40 46.88 2.93
CA TYR A 399 -3.05 47.31 3.26
C TYR A 399 -2.83 47.41 4.78
N ILE A 400 -3.73 48.09 5.49
CA ILE A 400 -3.64 48.28 6.94
C ILE A 400 -3.78 46.95 7.69
N LEU A 401 -4.63 46.05 7.19
CA LEU A 401 -4.81 44.74 7.79
C LEU A 401 -3.53 43.90 7.70
N ILE A 402 -2.85 43.90 6.56
CA ILE A 402 -1.55 43.21 6.38
C ILE A 402 -0.45 43.91 7.19
N GLN A 403 -0.42 45.25 7.19
CA GLN A 403 0.52 46.02 8.00
C GLN A 403 0.40 45.71 9.50
N ASN A 404 -0.83 45.69 10.03
CA ASN A 404 -1.09 45.37 11.43
C ASN A 404 -0.67 43.94 11.78
N GLU A 405 -0.84 42.99 10.85
CA GLU A 405 -0.38 41.61 11.06
C GLU A 405 1.15 41.53 11.06
N CYS A 406 1.85 42.27 10.19
CA CYS A 406 3.32 42.38 10.25
C CYS A 406 3.80 43.03 11.56
N ILE A 407 3.12 44.07 12.05
CA ILE A 407 3.47 44.74 13.32
C ILE A 407 3.25 43.81 14.52
N LYS A 408 2.12 43.08 14.56
CA LYS A 408 1.84 42.11 15.64
C LYS A 408 2.87 41.00 15.77
N ARG A 409 3.53 40.66 14.65
CA ARG A 409 4.58 39.62 14.59
C ARG A 409 5.99 40.20 14.70
N ASP A 410 6.12 41.47 15.08
CA ASP A 410 7.40 42.18 15.20
C ASP A 410 8.25 42.18 13.91
N LEU A 411 7.62 42.05 12.74
CA LEU A 411 8.30 42.02 11.43
C LEU A 411 8.61 43.43 10.90
N VAL A 412 7.84 44.43 11.33
CA VAL A 412 8.02 45.85 10.99
C VAL A 412 7.67 46.73 12.19
N ASN A 413 8.34 47.87 12.32
CA ASN A 413 8.07 48.84 13.39
C ASN A 413 6.91 49.75 13.02
N GLY A 414 5.94 49.92 13.93
CA GLY A 414 4.82 50.83 13.77
C GLY A 414 3.78 50.70 14.87
N ALA A 415 2.81 51.61 14.90
CA ALA A 415 1.63 51.50 15.75
C ALA A 415 0.48 50.82 14.99
N ILE A 416 -0.21 49.89 15.63
CA ILE A 416 -1.39 49.22 15.05
C ILE A 416 -2.48 50.26 14.81
N GLN A 417 -3.00 50.32 13.58
CA GLN A 417 -4.04 51.27 13.17
C GLN A 417 -5.44 50.64 13.25
N SER A 418 -6.44 51.43 13.65
CA SER A 418 -7.84 50.97 13.73
C SER A 418 -8.45 50.79 12.34
N LEU A 419 -9.02 49.62 12.08
CA LEU A 419 -9.70 49.32 10.81
C LEU A 419 -11.05 50.06 10.66
N ASN A 420 -11.65 50.52 11.78
CA ASN A 420 -12.94 51.21 11.78
C ASN A 420 -12.83 52.68 11.34
N GLU A 421 -11.68 53.32 11.56
CA GLU A 421 -11.45 54.72 11.16
C GLU A 421 -11.23 54.88 9.65
N CYS A 422 -10.97 53.78 8.93
CA CYS A 422 -10.71 53.78 7.48
C CYS A 422 -11.96 53.67 6.59
N ARG A 423 -13.12 53.29 7.14
CA ARG A 423 -14.38 53.21 6.37
C ARG A 423 -14.98 54.60 6.07
N ALA A 424 -14.71 55.60 6.90
CA ALA A 424 -15.28 56.94 6.77
C ALA A 424 -14.75 57.76 5.57
N PHE A 425 -13.77 57.25 4.82
CA PHE A 425 -13.18 57.93 3.64
C PHE A 425 -13.64 57.34 2.30
N THR A 426 -14.27 56.16 2.29
CA THR A 426 -14.81 55.53 1.07
C THR A 426 -16.23 55.97 0.73
N ASP A 427 -17.01 56.40 1.73
CA ASP A 427 -18.41 56.81 1.55
C ASP A 427 -18.56 58.16 0.78
N GLY A 428 -17.46 58.87 0.52
CA GLY A 428 -17.45 60.11 -0.28
C GLY A 428 -17.21 59.93 -1.78
N ILE A 429 -16.97 58.70 -2.27
CA ILE A 429 -16.73 58.42 -3.70
C ILE A 429 -17.99 57.84 -4.38
N ASP A 430 -18.93 57.28 -3.60
CA ASP A 430 -20.16 56.69 -4.13
C ASP A 430 -21.16 57.73 -4.68
N GLU A 431 -21.04 59.01 -4.29
CA GLU A 431 -21.88 60.11 -4.84
C GLU A 431 -21.55 60.48 -6.30
N LEU A 432 -20.43 60.03 -6.87
CA LEU A 432 -20.10 60.24 -8.29
C LEU A 432 -20.62 59.13 -9.21
N GLY A 433 -20.96 57.96 -8.66
CA GLY A 433 -21.44 56.79 -9.42
C GLY A 433 -22.93 56.86 -9.78
N GLU A 434 -23.76 57.42 -8.89
CA GLU A 434 -25.21 57.56 -9.13
C GLU A 434 -25.59 58.65 -10.16
N TYR A 435 -24.64 59.53 -10.53
CA TYR A 435 -24.88 60.56 -11.55
C TYR A 435 -24.78 60.03 -12.99
N LEU A 436 -24.17 58.85 -13.21
CA LEU A 436 -23.91 58.30 -14.54
C LEU A 436 -24.91 57.24 -15.01
N ASP A 437 -25.69 56.62 -14.11
CA ASP A 437 -26.67 55.58 -14.47
C ASP A 437 -28.08 56.12 -14.79
N ASN A 438 -28.39 57.38 -14.42
CA ASN A 438 -29.71 57.98 -14.67
C ASN A 438 -29.83 58.82 -15.95
N LYS A 439 -28.88 58.70 -16.90
CA LYS A 439 -28.91 59.48 -18.15
C LYS A 439 -28.52 58.68 -19.38
N LYS A 440 -29.30 57.63 -19.71
CA LYS A 440 -29.61 57.23 -21.10
C LYS A 440 -30.69 56.13 -21.18
N MET A 441 -31.92 56.55 -20.90
CA MET A 441 -33.11 56.08 -21.60
C MET A 441 -33.45 57.14 -22.69
N PHE A 442 -34.06 56.75 -23.82
CA PHE A 442 -34.41 57.53 -25.04
C PHE A 442 -33.24 57.75 -26.02
N SER A 443 -33.29 57.49 -27.33
CA SER A 443 -34.36 57.47 -28.37
C SER A 443 -33.81 56.77 -29.64
N GLU A 444 -34.51 55.81 -30.27
CA GLU A 444 -35.35 55.95 -31.50
C GLU A 444 -34.66 55.59 -32.83
N PHE A 445 -35.36 54.76 -33.64
CA PHE A 445 -35.53 54.75 -35.12
C PHE A 445 -34.26 54.70 -36.02
N GLU A 446 -34.10 53.83 -37.04
CA GLU A 446 -34.93 53.49 -38.21
C GLU A 446 -34.27 52.29 -38.97
N ALA A 447 -35.05 51.30 -39.46
CA ALA A 447 -35.32 51.00 -40.89
C ALA A 447 -34.14 50.33 -41.67
N HIS A 448 -34.26 49.43 -42.64
CA HIS A 448 -35.29 48.61 -43.30
C HIS A 448 -34.52 47.74 -44.34
N HIS A 449 -35.09 46.63 -44.81
CA HIS A 449 -34.79 45.93 -46.09
C HIS A 449 -33.42 45.26 -46.24
N ASP A 450 -33.20 44.15 -46.93
CA ASP A 450 -33.92 43.11 -47.66
C ASP A 450 -32.85 41.98 -47.78
N GLY A 451 -33.14 40.68 -47.72
CA GLY A 451 -33.52 39.90 -48.90
C GLY A 451 -32.32 39.36 -49.72
N VAL A 452 -32.22 38.02 -49.76
CA VAL A 452 -31.85 37.18 -50.93
C VAL A 452 -30.36 36.89 -51.26
N GLU A 453 -30.08 35.58 -51.45
CA GLU A 453 -29.02 34.88 -52.23
C GLU A 453 -27.53 35.14 -51.87
N PHE A 454 -26.60 34.16 -51.82
CA PHE A 454 -26.44 32.79 -52.32
C PHE A 454 -25.75 31.91 -51.26
#